data_AF-A0A1G1BKT5-F1
#
_entry.id   AF-A0A1G1BKT5-F1
#
_cell.length_a   1.000
_cell.length_b   1.000
_cell.length_c   1.000
_cell.angle_alpha   90.00
_cell.angle_beta   90.00
_cell.angle_gamma   90.00
#
_symmetry.space_group_name_H-M   'P 1'
#
loop_
_entity.id
_entity.type
_entity.pdbx_description
1 polymer ?
#
loop_
_entity_poly.entity_id
_entity_poly.type
_entity_poly.pdbx_seq_one_letter_code
_entity_poly.pdbx_strand_id
1 'polypeptide(L)'
;MSKEFVDGLFVNNPRENAPDFVKGSLSIQADKFIPYLKSKANAKGYVNIDMLESKDGNLYPKLNEWKPNTGNLEKPEPIERAMREDEEIKIENIPF
;
A
#
# COMPACT_ATOMS: atom_id res chain seq x y z
N MET A 1 -12.88 -7.09 12.77
CA MET A 1 -11.62 -7.05 12.00
C MET A 1 -11.86 -7.76 10.67
N SER A 2 -12.19 -7.00 9.62
CA SER A 2 -12.37 -7.53 8.26
C SER A 2 -11.05 -8.07 7.71
N LYS A 3 -11.06 -9.25 7.09
CA LYS A 3 -9.91 -9.74 6.32
C LYS A 3 -9.95 -9.04 4.98
N GLU A 4 -9.11 -8.02 4.78
CA GLU A 4 -8.95 -7.41 3.47
C GLU A 4 -8.07 -8.30 2.60
N PHE A 5 -8.67 -8.88 1.56
CA PHE A 5 -7.97 -9.65 0.54
C PHE A 5 -7.33 -8.70 -0.48
N VAL A 6 -6.22 -9.15 -1.05
CA VAL A 6 -5.49 -8.40 -2.07
C VAL A 6 -6.17 -8.56 -3.42
N ASP A 7 -6.60 -7.46 -4.03
CA ASP A 7 -7.23 -7.53 -5.37
C ASP A 7 -6.18 -7.70 -6.47
N GLY A 8 -6.43 -8.63 -7.39
CA GLY A 8 -5.53 -8.95 -8.49
C GLY A 8 -4.30 -9.81 -8.15
N LEU A 9 -4.13 -10.24 -6.89
CA LEU A 9 -3.07 -11.19 -6.48
C LEU A 9 -3.68 -12.51 -6.03
N PHE A 10 -3.21 -13.59 -6.64
CA PHE A 10 -3.62 -14.96 -6.32
C PHE A 10 -2.40 -15.79 -5.93
N VAL A 11 -2.56 -16.60 -4.88
CA VAL A 11 -1.54 -17.53 -4.41
C VAL A 11 -2.06 -18.94 -4.62
N ASN A 12 -1.27 -19.78 -5.27
CA ASN A 12 -1.57 -21.19 -5.45
C ASN A 12 -0.58 -22.03 -4.63
N ASN A 13 -1.09 -23.10 -4.04
CA ASN A 13 -0.28 -24.10 -3.37
C ASN A 13 0.77 -24.71 -4.31
N PRO A 14 1.89 -25.21 -3.76
CA PRO A 14 2.86 -25.96 -4.54
C PRO A 14 2.18 -27.18 -5.19
N ARG A 15 2.62 -27.52 -6.41
CA ARG A 15 2.12 -28.70 -7.14
C ARG A 15 2.63 -29.97 -6.46
N GLU A 16 1.93 -31.09 -6.64
CA GLU A 16 2.29 -32.38 -6.00
C GLU A 16 3.75 -32.80 -6.22
N ASN A 17 4.33 -32.48 -7.39
CA ASN A 17 5.72 -32.82 -7.74
C ASN A 17 6.68 -31.62 -7.67
N ALA A 18 6.30 -30.54 -6.99
CA ALA A 18 7.16 -29.38 -6.83
C ALA A 18 8.30 -29.67 -5.83
N PRO A 19 9.53 -29.17 -6.06
CA PRO A 19 10.61 -29.27 -5.08
C PRO A 19 10.24 -28.62 -3.73
N ASP A 20 10.81 -29.12 -2.62
CA ASP A 20 10.48 -28.67 -1.25
C ASP A 20 10.71 -27.18 -0.97
N PHE A 21 11.63 -26.56 -1.72
CA PHE A 21 11.91 -25.13 -1.61
C PHE A 21 10.85 -24.26 -2.30
N VAL A 22 9.98 -24.84 -3.13
CA VAL A 22 8.86 -24.13 -3.77
C VAL A 22 7.69 -24.08 -2.79
N LYS A 23 7.43 -22.90 -2.23
CA LYS A 23 6.35 -22.69 -1.25
C LYS A 23 5.00 -22.36 -1.88
N GLY A 24 4.94 -22.13 -3.18
CA GLY A 24 3.72 -21.81 -3.91
C GLY A 24 4.04 -21.07 -5.21
N SER A 25 3.00 -20.68 -5.94
CA SER A 25 3.12 -19.83 -7.11
C SER A 25 2.19 -18.62 -7.02
N LEU A 26 2.63 -17.50 -7.58
CA LEU A 26 1.88 -16.26 -7.62
C LEU A 26 1.32 -16.03 -9.01
N SER A 27 0.06 -15.61 -9.09
CA SER A 27 -0.57 -15.16 -10.32
C SER A 27 -1.08 -13.74 -10.10
N ILE A 28 -0.69 -12.83 -10.99
CA ILE A 28 -0.96 -11.40 -10.86
C ILE A 28 -1.79 -10.96 -12.06
N GLN A 29 -3.00 -10.46 -11.80
CA GLN A 29 -3.82 -9.78 -12.81
C GLN A 29 -3.44 -8.29 -12.82
N ALA A 30 -2.64 -7.88 -13.81
CA ALA A 30 -2.07 -6.53 -13.87
C ALA A 30 -3.14 -5.42 -13.78
N ASP A 31 -4.26 -5.59 -14.50
CA ASP A 31 -5.34 -4.60 -14.55
C ASP A 31 -5.97 -4.30 -13.18
N LYS A 32 -5.93 -5.26 -12.25
CA LYS A 32 -6.47 -5.10 -10.89
C LYS A 32 -5.38 -4.80 -9.87
N PHE A 33 -4.22 -5.43 -10.01
CA PHE A 33 -3.17 -5.30 -9.00
C PHE A 33 -2.47 -3.94 -9.06
N ILE A 34 -2.28 -3.35 -10.25
CA ILE A 34 -1.69 -2.01 -10.37
C ILE A 34 -2.51 -0.93 -9.62
N PRO A 35 -3.83 -0.78 -9.85
CA PRO A 35 -4.61 0.21 -9.10
C PRO A 35 -4.67 -0.13 -7.60
N TYR A 36 -4.75 -1.42 -7.25
CA TYR A 36 -4.67 -1.85 -5.86
C TYR A 36 -3.38 -1.38 -5.18
N LEU A 37 -2.23 -1.63 -5.82
CA LEU A 37 -0.92 -1.22 -5.29
C LEU A 37 -0.84 0.29 -5.07
N LYS A 38 -1.31 1.09 -6.05
CA LYS A 38 -1.34 2.55 -5.92
C LYS A 38 -2.22 3.02 -4.76
N SER A 39 -3.35 2.34 -4.52
CA SER A 39 -4.29 2.71 -3.46
C SER A 39 -3.84 2.30 -2.05
N LYS A 40 -3.01 1.26 -1.92
CA LYS A 40 -2.59 0.69 -0.63
C LYS A 40 -1.14 0.97 -0.26
N ALA A 41 -0.37 1.60 -1.15
CA ALA A 41 1.01 1.97 -0.89
C ALA A 41 1.10 2.89 0.34
N ASN A 42 2.01 2.58 1.25
CA ASN A 42 2.33 3.46 2.36
C ASN A 42 3.12 4.70 1.89
N ALA A 43 3.43 5.62 2.80
CA ALA A 43 4.18 6.84 2.48
C ALA A 43 5.58 6.60 1.87
N LYS A 44 6.13 5.39 2.02
CA LYS A 44 7.41 4.97 1.44
C LYS A 44 7.23 4.22 0.10
N GLY A 45 6.00 4.12 -0.41
CA GLY A 45 5.68 3.44 -1.66
C GLY A 45 5.55 1.92 -1.56
N TYR A 46 5.56 1.32 -0.35
CA TYR A 46 5.45 -0.13 -0.18
C TYR A 46 4.02 -0.57 0.13
N VAL A 47 3.65 -1.75 -0.40
CA VAL A 47 2.45 -2.49 0.00
C VAL A 47 2.91 -3.77 0.69
N ASN A 48 2.53 -3.94 1.95
CA ASN A 48 2.89 -5.12 2.72
C ASN A 48 1.77 -6.16 2.61
N ILE A 49 2.12 -7.39 2.24
CA ILE A 49 1.17 -8.49 2.05
C ILE A 49 1.72 -9.70 2.78
N ASP A 50 0.91 -10.29 3.64
CA ASP A 50 1.20 -11.56 4.29
C ASP A 50 0.70 -12.73 3.43
N MET A 51 1.49 -13.80 3.33
CA MET A 51 1.07 -15.07 2.75
C MET A 51 0.74 -16.01 3.90
N LEU A 52 -0.55 -16.32 4.05
CA LEU A 52 -1.09 -17.08 5.17
C LEU A 52 -1.65 -18.42 4.69
N GLU A 53 -1.69 -19.39 5.59
CA GLU A 53 -2.30 -20.69 5.35
C GLU A 53 -3.70 -20.75 6.00
N SER A 54 -4.68 -21.23 5.25
CA SER A 54 -6.03 -21.48 5.76
C SER A 54 -6.06 -22.76 6.58
N LYS A 55 -7.17 -23.00 7.30
CA LYS A 55 -7.34 -24.25 8.06
C LYS A 55 -7.35 -25.50 7.18
N ASP A 56 -7.68 -25.34 5.89
CA ASP A 56 -7.74 -26.40 4.90
C ASP A 56 -6.43 -26.57 4.14
N GLY A 57 -5.35 -25.90 4.56
CA GLY A 57 -4.02 -25.99 3.93
C GLY A 57 -3.83 -25.14 2.67
N ASN A 58 -4.85 -24.35 2.26
CA ASN A 58 -4.73 -23.44 1.12
C ASN A 58 -4.05 -22.13 1.50
N LEU A 59 -3.03 -21.73 0.74
CA LEU A 59 -2.36 -20.44 0.88
C LEU A 59 -3.24 -19.29 0.34
N TYR A 60 -3.19 -18.15 1.00
CA TYR A 60 -3.88 -16.93 0.56
C TYR A 60 -3.10 -15.65 0.92
N PRO A 61 -3.18 -14.61 0.08
CA PRO A 61 -2.58 -13.31 0.39
C PRO A 61 -3.54 -12.46 1.23
N LYS A 62 -2.99 -11.69 2.16
CA LYS A 62 -3.74 -10.73 2.98
C LYS A 62 -2.96 -9.43 3.11
N LEU A 63 -3.64 -8.28 3.02
CA LEU A 63 -3.00 -6.99 3.30
C LEU A 63 -2.51 -6.95 4.76
N ASN A 64 -1.24 -6.56 4.94
CA ASN A 64 -0.64 -6.33 6.24
C ASN A 64 -0.68 -4.83 6.56
N GLU A 65 -1.61 -4.45 7.44
CA GLU A 65 -1.82 -3.07 7.89
C GLU A 65 -1.01 -2.71 9.14
N TRP A 66 -0.10 -3.57 9.58
CA TRP A 66 0.71 -3.30 10.77
C TRP A 66 1.59 -2.06 10.54
N LYS A 67 1.47 -1.11 11.46
CA LYS A 67 2.35 0.06 11.55
C LYS A 67 3.19 -0.09 12.82
N PRO A 68 4.51 0.17 12.76
CA PRO A 68 5.31 0.22 13.97
C PRO A 68 4.69 1.28 14.88
N ASN A 69 4.40 0.89 16.12
CA ASN A 69 3.86 1.79 17.11
C ASN A 69 5.00 2.71 17.57
N THR A 70 5.29 3.74 16.78
CA THR A 70 6.14 4.85 17.23
C THR A 70 5.33 5.56 18.31
N GLY A 71 5.57 5.21 19.57
CA GLY A 71 4.90 5.84 20.70
C GLY A 71 4.89 7.35 20.54
N ASN A 72 3.70 7.96 20.57
CA ASN A 72 3.42 9.39 20.64
C ASN A 72 4.47 10.32 20.01
N LEU A 73 4.52 10.36 18.68
CA LEU A 73 4.97 11.57 17.98
C LEU A 73 3.78 12.13 17.23
N GLU A 74 3.36 13.31 17.69
CA GLU A 74 2.26 14.11 17.18
C GLU A 74 2.33 14.21 15.65
N LYS A 75 1.21 13.90 15.01
CA LYS A 75 1.04 13.93 13.56
C LYS A 75 1.07 15.40 13.10
N PRO A 76 2.06 15.88 12.32
CA PRO A 76 1.91 17.18 11.68
C PRO A 76 0.75 17.07 10.69
N GLU A 77 -0.15 18.05 10.73
CA GLU A 77 -1.28 18.14 9.80
C GLU A 77 -0.81 18.22 8.33
N PRO A 78 -1.59 17.71 7.37
CA PRO A 78 -1.27 17.86 5.94
C PRO A 78 -1.17 19.35 5.57
N ILE A 79 0.00 19.79 5.12
CA ILE A 79 0.19 21.13 4.53
C ILE A 79 -0.46 21.12 3.14
N GLU A 80 -1.79 21.23 3.08
CA GLU A 80 -2.55 21.13 1.83
C GLU A 80 -2.93 22.50 1.24
N ARG A 81 -2.35 23.63 1.67
CA ARG A 81 -2.76 24.95 1.13
C ARG A 81 -1.79 26.13 1.24
N ALA A 82 -0.48 25.94 1.09
CA ALA A 82 0.47 27.07 1.04
C ALA A 82 0.99 27.41 -0.38
N MET A 83 0.46 26.82 -1.45
CA MET A 83 0.85 27.13 -2.84
C MET A 83 -0.23 27.91 -3.61
N ARG A 84 -0.92 28.86 -2.96
CA ARG A 84 -1.95 29.66 -3.64
C ARG A 84 -2.08 31.12 -3.16
N GLU A 85 -0.99 31.75 -2.74
CA GLU A 85 -0.95 33.19 -2.45
C GLU A 85 0.25 33.92 -3.09
N ASP A 86 0.76 33.43 -4.23
CA ASP A 86 1.71 34.19 -5.07
C ASP A 86 1.01 35.13 -6.07
N GLU A 87 -0.27 35.50 -5.86
CA GLU A 87 -1.06 36.29 -6.83
C GLU A 87 -1.57 37.68 -6.35
N GLU A 88 -1.04 38.25 -5.25
CA GLU A 88 -1.30 39.67 -4.93
C GLU A 88 -0.06 40.39 -4.35
N ILE A 89 0.91 40.75 -5.22
CA ILE A 89 1.74 41.93 -4.98
C ILE A 89 1.26 43.02 -5.95
N LYS A 90 0.43 43.94 -5.46
CA LYS A 90 0.06 45.18 -6.17
C LYS A 90 1.30 46.07 -6.27
N ILE A 91 1.81 46.26 -7.48
CA ILE A 91 3.04 47.03 -7.81
C ILE A 91 2.79 48.55 -7.79
N GLU A 92 1.79 49.06 -7.08
CA GLU A 92 1.37 50.48 -7.20
C GLU A 92 1.85 51.41 -6.08
N ASN A 93 2.66 50.95 -5.12
CA ASN A 93 3.19 51.84 -4.06
C ASN A 93 4.70 51.66 -3.85
N ILE A 94 5.50 51.99 -4.87
CA ILE A 94 6.92 52.32 -4.67
C ILE A 94 7.02 53.86 -4.70
N PRO A 95 7.35 54.54 -3.58
CA PRO A 95 7.67 55.96 -3.62
C PRO A 95 8.97 56.18 -4.41
N PHE A 96 8.96 57.18 -5.29
CA PHE A 96 10.10 57.60 -6.12
C PHE A 96 11.34 57.96 -5.30
#